data_AF-A0A3B0UXC4-F1
#
_entry.id   AF-A0A3B0UXC4-F1
#
_cell.length_a   1.000
_cell.length_b   1.000
_cell.length_c   1.000
_cell.angle_alpha   90.00
_cell.angle_beta   90.00
_cell.angle_gamma   90.00
#
_symmetry.space_group_name_H-M   'P 1'
#
loop_
_entity.id
_entity.type
_entity.pdbx_description
1 polymer ?
#
loop_
_entity_poly.entity_id
_entity_poly.type
_entity_poly.pdbx_seq_one_letter_code
_entity_poly.pdbx_strand_id
1 'polypeptide(L)'
;MNLLKTKVFGFACLGLLLVLNNACSERDEAAQAEAKVHELTDKSNKPNESKKKVWRVMDSFNVGDNVFVRSLAIEEDKNILWVGTSVGVLEIDLTTQEVKNTFTRKDGLANEYVFAIGIDKDGYKWFGTNGGGVSRYKDGKWKTYFPM
;
A
#
# COMPACT_ATOMS: atom_id res chain seq x y z
N MET A 1 20.39 -8.71 51.99
CA MET A 1 20.57 -8.51 53.44
C MET A 1 19.44 -7.61 53.93
N ASN A 2 18.56 -7.97 54.86
CA ASN A 2 18.26 -9.23 55.55
C ASN A 2 16.76 -9.20 55.91
N LEU A 3 16.02 -10.33 55.92
CA LEU A 3 15.74 -11.16 57.12
C LEU A 3 15.36 -10.34 58.38
N LEU A 4 14.35 -10.70 59.19
CA LEU A 4 13.26 -11.69 59.08
C LEU A 4 12.21 -11.39 60.17
N LYS A 5 10.97 -11.88 60.00
CA LYS A 5 9.92 -12.19 61.01
C LYS A 5 10.21 -11.91 62.51
N THR A 6 9.25 -11.32 63.23
CA THR A 6 8.70 -11.90 64.49
C THR A 6 7.38 -11.24 64.95
N LYS A 7 6.61 -11.95 65.81
CA LYS A 7 5.29 -11.61 66.41
C LYS A 7 4.09 -11.77 65.45
N VAL A 8 3.15 -12.74 65.55
CA VAL A 8 2.71 -13.71 66.60
C VAL A 8 2.08 -12.99 67.83
N PHE A 9 0.83 -13.20 68.29
CA PHE A 9 -0.37 -14.01 67.92
C PHE A 9 -1.56 -13.03 67.68
N GLY A 10 -2.77 -13.39 67.21
CA GLY A 10 -3.37 -14.67 66.76
C GLY A 10 -4.91 -14.57 66.75
N PHE A 11 -5.59 -15.22 65.80
CA PHE A 11 -7.07 -15.29 65.72
C PHE A 11 -7.53 -16.55 64.96
N ALA A 12 -8.80 -16.91 65.17
CA ALA A 12 -9.59 -18.02 64.55
C ALA A 12 -9.38 -19.46 65.09
N CYS A 13 -10.37 -19.94 65.87
CA CYS A 13 -10.74 -21.36 65.99
C CYS A 13 -12.02 -21.59 65.14
N LEU A 14 -12.19 -22.67 64.34
CA LEU A 14 -12.34 -24.11 64.70
C LEU A 14 -13.63 -24.40 65.50
N GLY A 15 -14.45 -25.41 65.22
CA GLY A 15 -14.44 -26.53 64.24
C GLY A 15 -15.68 -27.42 64.49
N LEU A 16 -15.81 -28.71 64.11
CA LEU A 16 -15.29 -29.61 63.06
C LEU A 16 -15.94 -31.02 63.32
N LEU A 17 -15.82 -32.02 62.42
CA LEU A 17 -16.31 -33.43 62.54
C LEU A 17 -17.86 -33.59 62.40
N LEU A 18 -18.45 -34.69 61.87
CA LEU A 18 -18.01 -36.05 61.48
C LEU A 18 -19.08 -36.57 60.43
N VAL A 19 -18.81 -37.39 59.39
CA VAL A 19 -18.89 -38.89 59.37
C VAL A 19 -18.81 -39.38 57.88
N LEU A 20 -18.01 -40.43 57.62
CA LEU A 20 -18.03 -41.45 56.51
C LEU A 20 -18.07 -41.10 54.99
N ASN A 21 -17.02 -41.59 54.31
CA ASN A 21 -16.97 -42.46 53.11
C ASN A 21 -17.87 -42.26 51.87
N ASN A 22 -17.22 -42.45 50.71
CA ASN A 22 -17.77 -42.78 49.38
C ASN A 22 -18.63 -41.73 48.66
N ALA A 23 -17.96 -40.83 47.92
CA ALA A 23 -18.40 -40.37 46.59
C ALA A 23 -17.19 -39.86 45.78
N CYS A 24 -16.18 -40.73 45.55
CA CYS A 24 -15.04 -40.41 44.69
C CYS A 24 -15.36 -40.83 43.24
N SER A 25 -16.10 -40.00 42.50
CA SER A 25 -16.40 -40.27 41.07
C SER A 25 -16.76 -39.07 40.18
N GLU A 26 -16.97 -37.85 40.71
CA GLU A 26 -17.60 -36.76 39.91
C GLU A 26 -16.77 -35.45 39.78
N ARG A 27 -15.53 -35.41 40.28
CA ARG A 27 -14.69 -34.17 40.20
C ARG A 27 -13.76 -34.11 38.99
N ASP A 28 -13.49 -35.23 38.33
CA ASP A 28 -12.53 -35.27 37.23
C ASP A 28 -13.14 -34.86 35.87
N GLU A 29 -14.44 -35.04 35.67
CA GLU A 29 -15.12 -34.61 34.42
C GLU A 29 -15.24 -33.07 34.32
N ALA A 30 -15.48 -32.38 35.44
CA ALA A 30 -15.60 -30.91 35.46
C ALA A 30 -14.27 -30.23 35.07
N ALA A 31 -13.14 -30.70 35.61
CA ALA A 31 -11.83 -30.17 35.27
C ALA A 31 -11.42 -30.47 33.82
N GLN A 32 -11.81 -31.63 33.28
CA GLN A 32 -11.58 -31.97 31.87
C GLN A 32 -12.47 -31.17 30.91
N ALA A 33 -13.70 -30.81 31.32
CA ALA A 33 -14.58 -29.94 30.54
C ALA A 33 -13.99 -28.53 30.37
N GLU A 34 -13.51 -27.90 31.45
CA GLU A 34 -12.93 -26.56 31.39
C GLU A 34 -11.63 -26.51 30.58
N ALA A 35 -10.74 -27.50 30.74
CA ALA A 35 -9.53 -27.63 29.93
C ALA A 35 -9.84 -27.77 28.43
N LYS A 36 -10.86 -28.57 28.09
CA LYS A 36 -11.29 -28.80 26.70
C LYS A 36 -11.99 -27.60 26.08
N VAL A 37 -12.70 -26.77 26.87
CA VAL A 37 -13.23 -25.48 26.41
C VAL A 37 -12.07 -24.53 26.09
N HIS A 38 -11.03 -24.45 26.92
CA HIS A 38 -9.89 -23.56 26.68
C HIS A 38 -9.10 -23.96 25.42
N GLU A 39 -8.88 -25.26 25.18
CA GLU A 39 -8.18 -25.77 24.00
C GLU A 39 -9.00 -25.63 22.68
N LEU A 40 -10.33 -25.55 22.78
CA LEU A 40 -11.20 -25.28 21.62
C LEU A 40 -11.26 -23.78 21.28
N THR A 41 -11.05 -22.87 22.25
CA THR A 41 -11.09 -21.42 22.00
C THR A 41 -9.86 -20.84 21.28
N ASP A 42 -8.70 -21.50 21.25
CA ASP A 42 -7.54 -21.01 20.47
C ASP A 42 -7.61 -21.38 18.97
N LYS A 43 -8.60 -22.20 18.56
CA LYS A 43 -8.83 -22.58 17.16
C LYS A 43 -9.86 -21.71 16.45
N SER A 44 -10.40 -20.68 17.11
CA SER A 44 -11.29 -19.71 16.47
C SER A 44 -10.50 -18.75 15.56
N ASN A 45 -10.28 -19.20 14.34
CA ASN A 45 -10.36 -18.36 13.14
C ASN A 45 -9.53 -17.06 13.19
N LYS A 46 -8.20 -17.18 13.24
CA LYS A 46 -7.32 -16.06 12.86
C LYS A 46 -7.73 -15.63 11.45
N PRO A 47 -8.17 -14.37 11.23
CA PRO A 47 -8.52 -13.92 9.90
C PRO A 47 -7.33 -14.14 8.98
N ASN A 48 -7.60 -14.62 7.76
CA ASN A 48 -6.59 -14.76 6.72
C ASN A 48 -5.96 -13.38 6.47
N GLU A 49 -4.83 -13.10 7.13
CA GLU A 49 -4.09 -11.84 6.97
C GLU A 49 -3.54 -11.79 5.54
N SER A 50 -4.37 -11.26 4.65
CA SER A 50 -3.99 -10.95 3.29
C SER A 50 -2.73 -10.09 3.35
N LYS A 51 -1.59 -10.65 2.92
CA LYS A 51 -0.26 -10.02 3.03
C LYS A 51 -0.37 -8.57 2.56
N LYS A 52 -0.33 -7.65 3.53
CA LYS A 52 -0.61 -6.23 3.29
C LYS A 52 0.32 -5.74 2.19
N LYS A 53 -0.24 -5.29 1.05
CA LYS A 53 0.55 -4.85 -0.09
C LYS A 53 1.34 -3.60 0.31
N VAL A 54 2.64 -3.77 0.61
CA VAL A 54 3.54 -2.67 0.96
C VAL A 54 4.06 -2.06 -0.33
N TRP A 55 3.58 -0.86 -0.64
CA TRP A 55 4.18 -0.03 -1.67
C TRP A 55 5.51 0.53 -1.17
N ARG A 56 6.50 0.61 -2.06
CA ARG A 56 7.79 1.26 -1.81
C ARG A 56 8.01 2.28 -2.90
N VAL A 57 8.59 3.42 -2.54
CA VAL A 57 9.16 4.33 -3.53
C VAL A 57 10.35 3.59 -4.14
N MET A 58 10.27 3.30 -5.44
CA MET A 58 11.39 2.71 -6.17
C MET A 58 12.43 3.78 -6.50
N ASP A 59 11.97 4.99 -6.85
CA ASP A 59 12.83 6.09 -7.24
C ASP A 59 12.16 7.47 -7.11
N SER A 60 12.94 8.54 -7.28
CA SER A 60 12.49 9.93 -7.27
C SER A 60 13.23 10.78 -8.30
N PHE A 61 12.51 11.33 -9.27
CA PHE A 61 13.08 12.16 -10.34
C PHE A 61 12.73 13.63 -10.17
N ASN A 62 13.73 14.51 -10.30
CA ASN A 62 13.48 15.95 -10.41
C ASN A 62 13.15 16.29 -11.87
N VAL A 63 11.97 16.86 -12.10
CA VAL A 63 11.47 17.28 -13.43
C VAL A 63 11.73 18.76 -13.75
N GLY A 64 12.45 19.47 -12.87
CA GLY A 64 12.81 20.89 -12.99
C GLY A 64 12.16 21.76 -11.92
N ASP A 65 12.81 22.88 -11.61
CA ASP A 65 12.31 23.85 -10.63
C ASP A 65 11.00 24.50 -11.12
N ASN A 66 10.02 24.62 -10.22
CA ASN A 66 8.69 25.19 -10.50
C ASN A 66 7.92 24.47 -11.64
N VAL A 67 8.22 23.18 -11.89
CA VAL A 67 7.52 22.33 -12.84
C VAL A 67 6.43 21.51 -12.15
N PHE A 68 5.19 21.65 -12.62
CA PHE A 68 4.06 20.87 -12.10
C PHE A 68 3.86 19.61 -12.95
N VAL A 69 4.02 18.41 -12.36
CA VAL A 69 3.54 17.16 -12.96
C VAL A 69 2.02 17.11 -12.87
N ARG A 70 1.35 16.73 -13.95
CA ARG A 70 -0.11 16.74 -14.09
C ARG A 70 -0.69 15.42 -14.57
N SER A 71 0.06 14.65 -15.34
CA SER A 71 -0.38 13.36 -15.89
C SER A 71 0.80 12.42 -16.12
N LEU A 72 0.54 11.11 -16.06
CA LEU A 72 1.51 10.04 -16.26
C LEU A 72 0.88 8.95 -17.12
N ALA A 73 1.63 8.35 -18.05
CA ALA A 73 1.23 7.15 -18.78
C ALA A 73 2.45 6.27 -19.09
N ILE A 74 2.30 4.95 -19.05
CA ILE A 74 3.39 4.00 -19.27
C ILE A 74 3.18 3.29 -20.62
N GLU A 75 4.20 3.31 -21.48
CA GLU A 75 4.29 2.49 -22.69
C GLU A 75 5.04 1.20 -22.32
N GLU A 76 4.30 0.23 -21.77
CA GLU A 76 4.85 -0.97 -21.11
C GLU A 76 5.84 -1.74 -22.00
N ASP A 77 5.49 -1.97 -23.27
CA ASP A 77 6.32 -2.69 -24.26
C ASP A 77 7.72 -2.08 -24.48
N LYS A 78 7.90 -0.81 -24.14
CA LYS A 78 9.18 -0.08 -24.29
C LYS A 78 9.78 0.36 -22.96
N ASN A 79 9.12 0.06 -21.85
CA ASN A 79 9.48 0.54 -20.51
C ASN A 79 9.65 2.08 -20.45
N ILE A 80 8.80 2.83 -21.15
CA ILE A 80 8.84 4.30 -21.19
C ILE A 80 7.73 4.90 -20.31
N LEU A 81 8.09 5.86 -19.46
CA LEU A 81 7.15 6.72 -18.75
C LEU A 81 7.01 8.07 -19.48
N TRP A 82 5.79 8.37 -19.88
CA TRP A 82 5.38 9.66 -20.41
C TRP A 82 4.87 10.55 -19.27
N VAL A 83 5.50 11.72 -19.08
CA VAL A 83 5.16 12.67 -18.00
C VAL A 83 4.63 13.96 -18.61
N GLY A 84 3.38 14.31 -18.31
CA GLY A 84 2.76 15.56 -18.71
C GLY A 84 2.96 16.62 -17.65
N THR A 85 3.55 17.76 -18.02
CA THR A 85 3.96 18.81 -17.08
C THR A 85 3.35 20.19 -17.42
N SER A 86 3.72 21.22 -16.69
CA SER A 86 3.46 22.63 -17.04
C SER A 86 4.43 23.23 -18.06
N VAL A 87 5.48 22.50 -18.48
CA VAL A 87 6.54 22.99 -19.39
C VAL A 87 6.77 22.08 -20.61
N GLY A 88 5.90 21.10 -20.83
CA GLY A 88 5.98 20.15 -21.93
C GLY A 88 5.69 18.71 -21.51
N VAL A 89 6.10 17.77 -22.37
CA VAL A 89 6.08 16.33 -22.12
C VAL A 89 7.51 15.84 -21.92
N LEU A 90 7.75 15.01 -20.90
CA LEU A 90 8.99 14.25 -20.76
C LEU A 90 8.76 12.80 -21.22
N GLU A 91 9.70 12.27 -21.99
CA GLU A 91 9.85 10.84 -22.27
C GLU A 91 10.98 10.32 -21.38
N ILE A 92 10.66 9.48 -20.39
CA ILE A 92 11.62 8.93 -19.43
C ILE A 92 11.77 7.43 -19.69
N ASP A 93 13.00 6.95 -19.82
CA ASP A 93 13.28 5.51 -19.88
C ASP A 93 13.28 4.95 -18.45
N LEU A 94 12.39 4.01 -18.12
CA LEU A 94 12.31 3.43 -16.78
C LEU A 94 13.41 2.39 -16.50
N THR A 95 14.22 2.05 -17.51
CA THR A 95 15.36 1.12 -17.41
C THR A 95 16.62 1.86 -17.02
N THR A 96 16.94 2.96 -17.70
CA THR A 96 18.09 3.83 -17.38
C THR A 96 17.74 4.90 -16.35
N GLN A 97 16.45 5.17 -16.15
CA GLN A 97 15.89 6.17 -15.26
C GLN A 97 16.18 7.63 -15.69
N GLU A 98 16.49 7.83 -16.97
CA GLU A 98 16.89 9.13 -17.52
C GLU A 98 15.79 9.76 -18.39
N VAL A 99 15.75 11.10 -18.42
CA VAL A 99 14.93 11.86 -19.37
C VAL A 99 15.57 11.72 -20.76
N LYS A 100 14.91 10.97 -21.63
CA LYS A 100 15.35 10.68 -23.00
C LYS A 100 15.00 11.81 -23.97
N ASN A 101 13.81 12.40 -23.84
CA ASN A 101 13.37 13.55 -24.63
C ASN A 101 12.50 14.50 -23.80
N THR A 102 12.53 15.78 -24.17
CA THR A 102 11.61 16.81 -23.68
C THR A 102 10.93 17.45 -24.89
N PHE A 103 9.60 17.37 -24.96
CA PHE A 103 8.80 17.89 -26.08
C PHE A 103 7.97 19.11 -25.69
N THR A 104 8.04 20.14 -26.53
CA THR A 104 7.43 21.46 -26.37
C THR A 104 6.67 21.86 -27.63
N ARG A 105 6.11 23.08 -27.67
CA ARG A 105 5.50 23.63 -28.90
C ARG A 105 6.45 23.68 -30.09
N LYS A 106 7.77 23.78 -29.86
CA LYS A 106 8.78 23.80 -30.94
C LYS A 106 8.86 22.48 -31.70
N ASP A 107 8.47 21.39 -31.05
CA ASP A 107 8.59 20.02 -31.54
C ASP A 107 7.30 19.54 -32.24
N GLY A 108 6.17 20.24 -32.01
CA GLY A 108 4.86 19.94 -32.59
C GLY A 108 3.72 19.73 -31.58
N LEU A 109 4.02 19.78 -30.28
CA LEU A 109 3.00 19.80 -29.22
C LEU A 109 2.13 21.07 -29.33
N ALA A 110 0.84 20.98 -29.00
CA ALA A 110 -0.10 22.08 -29.12
C ALA A 110 0.17 23.23 -28.12
N ASN A 111 0.49 22.86 -26.87
CA ASN A 111 0.74 23.78 -25.76
C ASN A 111 1.52 23.01 -24.66
N GLU A 112 2.47 23.68 -23.98
CA GLU A 112 3.35 23.08 -22.97
C GLU A 112 2.61 22.61 -21.70
N TYR A 113 1.42 23.15 -21.41
CA TYR A 113 0.62 22.74 -20.28
C TYR A 113 -0.19 21.48 -20.64
N VAL A 114 0.36 20.31 -20.31
CA VAL A 114 -0.20 19.00 -20.63
C VAL A 114 -1.00 18.47 -19.43
N PHE A 115 -2.31 18.34 -19.60
CA PHE A 115 -3.23 17.90 -18.54
C PHE A 115 -3.54 16.41 -18.55
N ALA A 116 -3.48 15.77 -19.72
CA ALA A 116 -3.82 14.36 -19.88
C ALA A 116 -2.90 13.68 -20.89
N ILE A 117 -2.58 12.41 -20.63
CA ILE A 117 -1.88 11.53 -21.56
C ILE A 117 -2.70 10.25 -21.72
N GLY A 118 -2.92 9.82 -22.95
CA GLY A 118 -3.46 8.50 -23.28
C GLY A 118 -2.58 7.81 -24.31
N ILE A 119 -2.43 6.50 -24.20
CA ILE A 119 -1.73 5.68 -25.20
C ILE A 119 -2.78 4.77 -25.82
N ASP A 120 -2.91 4.81 -27.15
CA ASP A 120 -3.84 3.92 -27.86
C ASP A 120 -3.19 2.59 -28.24
N LYS A 121 -4.05 1.62 -28.59
CA LYS A 121 -3.66 0.26 -29.03
C LYS A 121 -2.75 0.23 -30.27
N ASP A 122 -2.68 1.33 -31.02
CA ASP A 122 -1.85 1.46 -32.22
C ASP A 122 -0.51 2.16 -31.90
N GLY A 123 -0.22 2.39 -30.61
CA GLY A 123 1.03 2.95 -30.09
C GLY A 123 1.14 4.48 -30.20
N TYR A 124 0.06 5.19 -30.55
CA TYR A 124 0.07 6.66 -30.51
C TYR A 124 -0.07 7.17 -29.09
N LYS A 125 0.75 8.15 -28.75
CA LYS A 125 0.59 8.97 -27.54
C LYS A 125 -0.31 10.15 -27.88
N TRP A 126 -1.34 10.38 -27.08
CA TRP A 126 -2.27 11.50 -27.18
C TRP A 126 -2.09 12.41 -25.97
N PHE A 127 -1.95 13.70 -26.21
CA PHE A 127 -1.66 14.72 -25.20
C PHE A 127 -2.77 15.77 -25.21
N GLY A 128 -3.57 15.81 -24.15
CA GLY A 128 -4.56 16.87 -23.92
C GLY A 128 -3.89 18.10 -23.33
N THR A 129 -3.98 19.24 -24.01
CA THR A 129 -3.22 20.45 -23.65
C THR A 129 -4.13 21.63 -23.29
N ASN A 130 -3.60 22.62 -22.57
CA ASN A 130 -4.34 23.80 -22.13
C ASN A 130 -4.74 24.71 -23.31
N GLY A 131 -6.00 24.64 -23.74
CA GLY A 131 -6.56 25.50 -24.80
C GLY A 131 -6.03 25.26 -26.22
N GLY A 132 -4.86 24.60 -26.37
CA GLY A 132 -4.29 24.24 -27.68
C GLY A 132 -4.95 23.03 -28.35
N GLY A 133 -5.89 22.37 -27.68
CA GLY A 133 -6.49 21.12 -28.15
C GLY A 133 -5.63 19.90 -27.85
N VAL A 134 -5.60 18.94 -28.77
CA VAL A 134 -4.99 17.62 -28.57
C VAL A 134 -3.88 17.38 -29.58
N SER A 135 -2.69 16.99 -29.10
CA SER A 135 -1.59 16.54 -29.95
C SER A 135 -1.46 15.03 -29.92
N ARG A 136 -1.03 14.45 -31.03
CA ARG A 136 -0.74 13.02 -31.17
C ARG A 136 0.68 12.80 -31.68
N TYR A 137 1.42 11.91 -31.02
CA TYR A 137 2.80 11.56 -31.33
C TYR A 137 2.97 10.05 -31.59
N LYS A 138 3.73 9.71 -32.63
CA LYS A 138 4.27 8.36 -32.86
C LYS A 138 5.50 8.45 -33.75
N ASP A 139 6.54 7.69 -33.41
CA ASP A 139 7.75 7.48 -34.22
C ASP A 139 8.36 8.79 -34.78
N GLY A 140 8.58 9.77 -33.90
CA GLY A 140 9.14 11.09 -34.23
C GLY A 140 8.16 12.07 -34.89
N LYS A 141 6.90 11.68 -35.14
CA LYS A 141 5.93 12.47 -35.91
C LYS A 141 4.80 12.99 -35.03
N TRP A 142 4.56 14.30 -35.11
CA TRP A 142 3.47 15.00 -34.44
C TRP A 142 2.30 15.30 -35.38
N LYS A 143 1.08 15.26 -34.84
CA LYS A 143 -0.13 15.81 -35.47
C LYS A 143 -1.01 16.43 -34.41
N THR A 144 -1.41 17.68 -34.60
CA THR A 144 -2.22 18.45 -33.64
C THR A 144 -3.62 18.71 -34.18
N TYR A 145 -4.59 18.67 -33.27
CA TYR A 145 -6.01 18.84 -33.51
C TYR A 145 -6.50 19.99 -32.60
N PHE A 146 -6.72 21.16 -33.19
CA PHE A 146 -7.25 22.31 -32.50
C PHE A 146 -8.79 22.22 -32.38
N PRO A 147 -9.41 22.74 -31.32
CA PRO A 147 -10.81 23.12 -31.38
C PRO A 147 -10.98 24.21 -32.46
N MET A 148 -12.03 24.12 -33.27
CA MET A 148 -12.46 25.19 -34.18
C MET A 148 -13.26 26.26 -33.42
#